data_AF-A0A4D7C9Z2-F1
#
_entry.id   AF-A0A4D7C9Z2-F1
#
_cell.length_a   1.000
_cell.length_b   1.000
_cell.length_c   1.000
_cell.angle_alpha   90.00
_cell.angle_beta   90.00
_cell.angle_gamma   90.00
#
_symmetry.space_group_name_H-M   'P 1'
#
loop_
_entity.id
_entity.type
_entity.pdbx_description
1 polymer ?
#
loop_
_entity_poly.entity_id
_entity_poly.type
_entity_poly.pdbx_seq_one_letter_code
_entity_poly.pdbx_strand_id
1 'polypeptide(L)'
;MKTETTSCSGAGDDQLDGGSGADSIRGDAGDDTVIITDWTEDTLVDGGDDSDTLNLTGVAGLVTLDLGNDSRFLNFENVMAGDGGAVLTGTAAANRLEGGAGDDTLSGGAGNDKLFGRDGYDILSGGSGNDTLEGVTATIFCMAALMLMCCAAVQASTVSISAGRHPELALVATRSAVSMWADKRSRLRLTST
;
A
#
# COMPACT_ATOMS: atom_id res chain seq x y z
N MET A 1 25.20 -21.13 -16.85
CA MET A 1 25.02 -19.72 -17.24
C MET A 1 23.53 -19.52 -17.31
N LYS A 2 22.95 -18.85 -16.31
CA LYS A 2 21.58 -18.35 -16.45
C LYS A 2 21.67 -17.20 -17.46
N THR A 3 20.82 -17.19 -18.47
CA THR A 3 20.85 -16.18 -19.53
C THR A 3 20.23 -14.91 -19.00
N GLU A 4 20.97 -13.80 -19.01
CA GLU A 4 20.37 -12.48 -18.84
C GLU A 4 19.38 -12.27 -19.99
N THR A 5 18.10 -12.06 -19.69
CA THR A 5 17.10 -11.70 -20.70
C THR A 5 16.80 -10.21 -20.61
N THR A 6 16.77 -9.55 -21.76
CA THR A 6 16.28 -8.17 -21.88
C THR A 6 14.90 -8.22 -22.51
N SER A 7 13.88 -7.78 -21.78
CA SER A 7 12.49 -7.77 -22.24
C SER A 7 11.98 -6.34 -22.33
N CYS A 8 11.48 -5.95 -23.50
CA CYS A 8 10.75 -4.71 -23.75
C CYS A 8 9.43 -5.08 -24.46
N SER A 9 8.30 -4.64 -23.93
CA SER A 9 6.95 -4.89 -24.49
C SER A 9 6.61 -3.98 -25.67
N GLY A 10 7.07 -2.72 -25.63
CA GLY A 10 6.56 -1.66 -26.50
C GLY A 10 5.33 -0.99 -25.88
N ALA A 11 4.50 -0.33 -26.69
CA ALA A 11 3.32 0.35 -26.18
C ALA A 11 2.12 -0.62 -26.02
N GLY A 12 1.34 -0.45 -24.96
CA GLY A 12 0.17 -1.27 -24.63
C GLY A 12 0.21 -1.71 -23.16
N ASP A 13 -0.88 -2.33 -22.70
CA ASP A 13 -0.94 -2.91 -21.35
C ASP A 13 -0.44 -4.36 -21.44
N ASP A 14 0.82 -4.61 -21.07
CA ASP A 14 1.50 -5.87 -21.27
C ASP A 14 1.70 -6.67 -19.97
N GLN A 15 1.93 -7.98 -20.13
CA GLN A 15 2.39 -8.85 -19.05
C GLN A 15 3.81 -9.29 -19.33
N LEU A 16 4.72 -8.94 -18.41
CA LEU A 16 6.15 -9.21 -18.51
C LEU A 16 6.59 -10.17 -17.42
N ASP A 17 7.41 -11.16 -17.78
CA ASP A 17 8.01 -12.11 -16.86
C ASP A 17 9.44 -12.39 -17.36
N GLY A 18 10.45 -12.01 -16.57
CA GLY A 18 11.86 -12.31 -16.86
C GLY A 18 12.20 -13.79 -16.66
N GLY A 19 11.38 -14.49 -15.90
CA GLY A 19 11.56 -15.89 -15.56
C GLY A 19 12.55 -16.04 -14.42
N SER A 20 13.70 -16.64 -14.71
CA SER A 20 14.71 -16.91 -13.71
C SER A 20 16.06 -16.41 -14.18
N GLY A 21 16.82 -15.76 -13.30
CA GLY A 21 18.10 -15.19 -13.66
C GLY A 21 18.16 -13.71 -13.35
N ALA A 22 19.23 -13.09 -13.82
CA ALA A 22 19.38 -11.65 -13.73
C ALA A 22 18.79 -11.04 -15.00
N ASP A 23 17.60 -10.46 -14.91
CA ASP A 23 16.93 -9.88 -16.06
C ASP A 23 16.94 -8.34 -16.03
N SER A 24 16.68 -7.78 -17.22
CA SER A 24 16.45 -6.36 -17.45
C SER A 24 15.10 -6.21 -18.14
N ILE A 25 14.09 -5.76 -17.41
CA ILE A 25 12.69 -5.68 -17.84
C ILE A 25 12.27 -4.22 -17.94
N ARG A 26 11.59 -3.87 -19.03
CA ARG A 26 10.97 -2.55 -19.24
C ARG A 26 9.57 -2.69 -19.84
N GLY A 27 8.57 -2.10 -19.19
CA GLY A 27 7.17 -2.03 -19.67
C GLY A 27 6.95 -1.02 -20.81
N ASP A 28 7.72 0.07 -20.82
CA ASP A 28 7.59 1.18 -21.77
C ASP A 28 6.33 2.02 -21.51
N ALA A 29 5.25 1.92 -22.29
CA ALA A 29 4.08 2.80 -22.12
C ALA A 29 2.79 2.00 -22.13
N GLY A 30 1.88 2.31 -21.22
CA GLY A 30 0.66 1.54 -20.97
C GLY A 30 0.65 1.02 -19.54
N ASP A 31 -0.47 0.48 -19.09
CA ASP A 31 -0.59 -0.02 -17.72
C ASP A 31 -0.06 -1.47 -17.67
N ASP A 32 1.23 -1.65 -17.38
CA ASP A 32 1.89 -2.94 -17.45
C ASP A 32 1.77 -3.76 -16.15
N THR A 33 1.92 -5.08 -16.28
CA THR A 33 2.10 -5.98 -15.14
C THR A 33 3.41 -6.74 -15.28
N VAL A 34 4.35 -6.48 -14.37
CA VAL A 34 5.63 -7.17 -14.31
C VAL A 34 5.62 -8.21 -13.20
N ILE A 35 5.81 -9.48 -13.57
CA ILE A 35 5.83 -10.63 -12.67
C ILE A 35 7.29 -10.95 -12.33
N ILE A 36 7.58 -11.03 -11.03
CA ILE A 36 8.90 -11.39 -10.52
C ILE A 36 8.75 -12.59 -9.59
N THR A 37 9.56 -13.62 -9.81
CA THR A 37 9.56 -14.83 -8.98
C THR A 37 10.87 -15.05 -8.22
N ASP A 38 11.92 -14.31 -8.57
CA ASP A 38 13.28 -14.41 -8.05
C ASP A 38 13.88 -13.04 -7.65
N TRP A 39 13.21 -12.40 -6.69
CA TRP A 39 13.49 -11.09 -6.07
C TRP A 39 14.95 -10.61 -5.95
N THR A 40 15.92 -11.51 -5.81
CA THR A 40 17.33 -11.18 -5.56
C THR A 40 18.22 -11.15 -6.81
N GLU A 41 17.75 -11.65 -7.96
CA GLU A 41 18.62 -11.83 -9.14
C GLU A 41 18.51 -10.68 -10.15
N ASP A 42 17.33 -10.06 -10.31
CA ASP A 42 17.11 -9.03 -11.33
C ASP A 42 17.91 -7.74 -11.13
N THR A 43 18.31 -7.17 -12.27
CA THR A 43 19.21 -6.01 -12.33
C THR A 43 18.50 -4.70 -12.59
N LEU A 44 17.42 -4.73 -13.38
CA LEU A 44 16.57 -3.60 -13.67
C LEU A 44 15.16 -4.09 -13.98
N VAL A 45 14.19 -3.53 -13.31
CA VAL A 45 12.77 -3.79 -13.51
C VAL A 45 12.08 -2.43 -13.50
N ASP A 46 11.64 -1.98 -14.66
CA ASP A 46 11.14 -0.63 -14.92
C ASP A 46 9.72 -0.75 -15.49
N GLY A 47 8.70 -0.24 -14.79
CA GLY A 47 7.32 -0.22 -15.28
C GLY A 47 7.23 0.65 -16.53
N GLY A 48 7.49 1.95 -16.38
CA GLY A 48 7.62 2.86 -17.49
C GLY A 48 6.77 4.10 -17.29
N ASP A 49 6.10 4.53 -18.35
CA ASP A 49 5.07 5.57 -18.29
C ASP A 49 3.70 4.93 -18.01
N ASP A 50 2.80 5.70 -17.40
CA ASP A 50 1.44 5.30 -16.97
C ASP A 50 1.41 4.54 -15.63
N SER A 51 0.45 3.64 -15.38
CA SER A 51 0.22 3.03 -14.06
C SER A 51 0.57 1.55 -14.06
N ASP A 52 1.74 1.22 -13.53
CA ASP A 52 2.27 -0.13 -13.60
C ASP A 52 2.07 -0.95 -12.33
N THR A 53 2.05 -2.27 -12.50
CA THR A 53 1.88 -3.25 -11.43
C THR A 53 3.09 -4.17 -11.32
N LEU A 54 3.76 -4.13 -10.17
CA LEU A 54 4.75 -5.11 -9.79
C LEU A 54 4.08 -6.27 -9.04
N ASN A 55 4.04 -7.43 -9.68
CA ASN A 55 3.47 -8.65 -9.13
C ASN A 55 4.59 -9.54 -8.54
N LEU A 56 4.63 -9.60 -7.21
CA LEU A 56 5.57 -10.38 -6.41
C LEU A 56 4.89 -11.59 -5.74
N THR A 57 3.69 -11.98 -6.18
CA THR A 57 2.95 -13.09 -5.52
C THR A 57 3.69 -14.43 -5.63
N GLY A 58 4.63 -14.55 -6.58
CA GLY A 58 5.51 -15.72 -6.72
C GLY A 58 6.77 -15.68 -5.84
N VAL A 59 7.05 -14.57 -5.17
CA VAL A 59 8.23 -14.42 -4.31
C VAL A 59 7.95 -15.02 -2.94
N ALA A 60 8.77 -16.00 -2.55
CA ALA A 60 8.70 -16.58 -1.21
C ALA A 60 9.57 -15.79 -0.22
N GLY A 61 9.00 -15.46 0.95
CA GLY A 61 9.74 -14.86 2.07
C GLY A 61 9.57 -13.34 2.17
N LEU A 62 10.50 -12.70 2.90
CA LEU A 62 10.42 -11.28 3.19
C LEU A 62 10.73 -10.43 1.95
N VAL A 63 9.82 -9.53 1.60
CA VAL A 63 10.03 -8.50 0.58
C VAL A 63 10.29 -7.15 1.25
N THR A 64 11.22 -6.35 0.72
CA THR A 64 11.45 -4.98 1.19
C THR A 64 11.66 -4.09 -0.02
N LEU A 65 10.75 -3.17 -0.26
CA LEU A 65 10.72 -2.33 -1.45
C LEU A 65 10.33 -0.90 -1.08
N ASP A 66 11.08 0.06 -1.58
CA ASP A 66 10.78 1.48 -1.51
C ASP A 66 10.67 2.02 -2.94
N LEU A 67 9.44 2.20 -3.43
CA LEU A 67 9.17 2.62 -4.81
C LEU A 67 9.77 3.99 -5.14
N GLY A 68 10.08 4.82 -4.14
CA GLY A 68 10.68 6.13 -4.33
C GLY A 68 12.21 6.13 -4.28
N ASN A 69 12.85 5.07 -3.76
CA ASN A 69 14.29 5.03 -3.50
C ASN A 69 14.99 3.74 -3.93
N ASP A 70 14.28 2.72 -4.42
CA ASP A 70 14.89 1.51 -4.95
C ASP A 70 15.59 1.80 -6.29
N SER A 71 16.75 1.18 -6.50
CA SER A 71 17.56 1.40 -7.71
C SER A 71 17.35 0.32 -8.77
N ARG A 72 16.65 -0.76 -8.44
CA ARG A 72 16.36 -1.89 -9.32
C ARG A 72 14.91 -1.87 -9.80
N PHE A 73 13.98 -1.58 -8.91
CA PHE A 73 12.54 -1.51 -9.20
C PHE A 73 12.11 -0.05 -9.34
N LEU A 74 11.75 0.36 -10.56
CA LEU A 74 11.49 1.75 -10.92
C LEU A 74 10.10 1.89 -11.53
N ASN A 75 9.49 3.07 -11.36
CA ASN A 75 8.24 3.46 -12.01
C ASN A 75 7.11 2.44 -11.83
N PHE A 76 6.80 2.11 -10.58
CA PHE A 76 5.62 1.32 -10.24
C PHE A 76 4.75 2.08 -9.25
N GLU A 77 3.44 2.08 -9.50
CA GLU A 77 2.44 2.64 -8.60
C GLU A 77 1.76 1.54 -7.77
N ASN A 78 1.67 0.34 -8.34
CA ASN A 78 0.95 -0.78 -7.77
C ASN A 78 1.92 -1.92 -7.43
N VAL A 79 1.79 -2.50 -6.24
CA VAL A 79 2.58 -3.65 -5.80
C VAL A 79 1.67 -4.69 -5.18
N MET A 80 1.85 -5.95 -5.58
CA MET A 80 1.21 -7.12 -4.98
C MET A 80 2.29 -8.04 -4.41
N ALA A 81 2.46 -8.04 -3.09
CA ALA A 81 3.35 -8.96 -2.40
C ALA A 81 2.71 -10.36 -2.24
N GLY A 82 3.56 -11.33 -1.93
CA GLY A 82 3.20 -12.75 -1.83
C GLY A 82 2.84 -13.21 -0.42
N ASP A 83 3.09 -14.48 -0.14
CA ASP A 83 2.65 -15.12 1.12
C ASP A 83 3.60 -14.89 2.32
N GLY A 84 4.71 -14.18 2.10
CA GLY A 84 5.66 -13.80 3.14
C GLY A 84 5.50 -12.32 3.50
N GLY A 85 5.93 -11.94 4.70
CA GLY A 85 5.82 -10.55 5.15
C GLY A 85 6.50 -9.57 4.18
N ALA A 86 5.95 -8.36 4.08
CA ALA A 86 6.40 -7.34 3.15
C ALA A 86 6.60 -6.00 3.87
N VAL A 87 7.66 -5.29 3.50
CA VAL A 87 7.90 -3.90 3.88
C VAL A 87 7.84 -3.06 2.61
N LEU A 88 6.69 -2.45 2.35
CA LEU A 88 6.44 -1.68 1.13
C LEU A 88 6.30 -0.20 1.46
N THR A 89 7.05 0.65 0.75
CA THR A 89 6.92 2.10 0.81
C THR A 89 6.58 2.63 -0.58
N GLY A 90 5.47 3.36 -0.68
CA GLY A 90 5.03 4.04 -1.90
C GLY A 90 5.77 5.36 -2.12
N THR A 91 5.21 6.20 -2.98
CA THR A 91 5.84 7.44 -3.45
C THR A 91 5.02 8.67 -3.02
N ALA A 92 5.09 9.74 -3.83
CA ALA A 92 4.21 10.90 -3.69
C ALA A 92 3.00 10.84 -4.66
N ALA A 93 2.93 9.81 -5.50
CA ALA A 93 1.83 9.52 -6.41
C ALA A 93 0.75 8.69 -5.70
N ALA A 94 -0.37 8.44 -6.37
CA ALA A 94 -1.37 7.52 -5.84
C ALA A 94 -0.89 6.08 -6.00
N ASN A 95 -0.70 5.36 -4.90
CA ASN A 95 -0.22 3.99 -4.89
C ASN A 95 -1.31 2.97 -4.53
N ARG A 96 -1.19 1.74 -5.04
CA ARG A 96 -1.94 0.57 -4.56
C ARG A 96 -0.95 -0.48 -4.03
N LEU A 97 -0.84 -0.59 -2.71
CA LEU A 97 0.05 -1.57 -2.09
C LEU A 97 -0.76 -2.69 -1.45
N GLU A 98 -0.44 -3.93 -1.80
CA GLU A 98 -1.08 -5.14 -1.29
C GLU A 98 -0.02 -6.05 -0.67
N GLY A 99 -0.15 -6.33 0.63
CA GLY A 99 0.83 -7.07 1.43
C GLY A 99 0.80 -8.58 1.22
N GLY A 100 -0.40 -9.15 1.00
CA GLY A 100 -0.57 -10.56 0.69
C GLY A 100 -0.85 -11.40 1.94
N ALA A 101 -0.02 -12.37 2.27
CA ALA A 101 -0.12 -13.07 3.54
C ALA A 101 1.14 -12.85 4.37
N GLY A 102 1.00 -12.95 5.70
CA GLY A 102 2.09 -12.69 6.62
C GLY A 102 1.95 -11.32 7.28
N ASP A 103 2.90 -11.00 8.16
CA ASP A 103 2.85 -9.73 8.90
C ASP A 103 3.52 -8.63 8.06
N ASP A 104 2.71 -7.70 7.55
CA ASP A 104 3.16 -6.68 6.60
C ASP A 104 3.33 -5.28 7.23
N THR A 105 4.17 -4.46 6.61
CA THR A 105 4.32 -3.03 6.90
C THR A 105 4.20 -2.24 5.60
N LEU A 106 3.07 -1.56 5.41
CA LEU A 106 2.77 -0.80 4.20
C LEU A 106 2.67 0.70 4.50
N SER A 107 3.44 1.51 3.77
CA SER A 107 3.39 2.97 3.82
C SER A 107 3.05 3.55 2.46
N GLY A 108 1.95 4.29 2.34
CA GLY A 108 1.51 4.92 1.09
C GLY A 108 2.40 6.08 0.67
N GLY A 109 2.65 7.01 1.60
CA GLY A 109 3.52 8.16 1.36
C GLY A 109 2.70 9.44 1.25
N ALA A 110 2.80 10.14 0.14
CA ALA A 110 1.85 11.22 -0.18
C ALA A 110 1.03 10.78 -1.39
N GLY A 111 -0.20 11.28 -1.54
CA GLY A 111 -1.09 10.83 -2.60
C GLY A 111 -2.41 10.36 -2.04
N ASN A 112 -3.26 9.78 -2.87
CA ASN A 112 -4.49 9.13 -2.39
C ASN A 112 -4.30 7.63 -2.55
N ASP A 113 -3.84 6.97 -1.49
CA ASP A 113 -3.33 5.62 -1.58
C ASP A 113 -4.38 4.58 -1.23
N LYS A 114 -4.19 3.35 -1.72
CA LYS A 114 -4.96 2.18 -1.31
C LYS A 114 -4.02 1.12 -0.76
N LEU A 115 -4.11 0.85 0.53
CA LEU A 115 -3.26 -0.09 1.25
C LEU A 115 -4.10 -1.28 1.72
N PHE A 116 -3.72 -2.49 1.29
CA PHE A 116 -4.37 -3.74 1.65
C PHE A 116 -3.38 -4.63 2.38
N GLY A 117 -3.48 -4.71 3.70
CA GLY A 117 -2.67 -5.61 4.53
C GLY A 117 -3.00 -7.08 4.32
N ARG A 118 -4.26 -7.38 3.95
CA ARG A 118 -4.73 -8.76 3.72
C ARG A 118 -4.56 -9.63 4.97
N ASP A 119 -3.95 -10.81 4.89
CA ASP A 119 -3.94 -11.82 5.96
C ASP A 119 -2.70 -11.70 6.83
N GLY A 120 -2.83 -11.36 8.12
CA GLY A 120 -1.71 -11.30 9.04
C GLY A 120 -1.86 -10.18 10.06
N TYR A 121 -0.80 -9.87 10.81
CA TYR A 121 -0.76 -8.70 11.68
C TYR A 121 -0.06 -7.54 10.99
N ASP A 122 -0.86 -6.68 10.36
CA ASP A 122 -0.32 -5.64 9.49
C ASP A 122 -0.18 -4.28 10.18
N ILE A 123 0.82 -3.54 9.72
CA ILE A 123 1.03 -2.13 10.01
C ILE A 123 0.77 -1.34 8.73
N LEU A 124 -0.29 -0.53 8.73
CA LEU A 124 -0.68 0.28 7.58
C LEU A 124 -0.61 1.77 7.91
N SER A 125 0.05 2.55 7.04
CA SER A 125 0.18 4.01 7.14
C SER A 125 -0.07 4.66 5.78
N GLY A 126 -1.21 5.34 5.61
CA GLY A 126 -1.53 6.06 4.37
C GLY A 126 -0.58 7.22 4.10
N GLY A 127 -0.33 8.03 5.12
CA GLY A 127 0.50 9.21 5.00
C GLY A 127 -0.33 10.46 4.71
N SER A 128 0.06 11.25 3.70
CA SER A 128 -0.62 12.51 3.35
C SER A 128 -1.58 12.34 2.18
N GLY A 129 -2.86 12.56 2.42
CA GLY A 129 -3.90 12.62 1.39
C GLY A 129 -5.15 11.88 1.83
N ASN A 130 -5.99 11.45 0.87
CA ASN A 130 -7.21 10.71 1.17
C ASN A 130 -6.99 9.22 0.88
N ASP A 131 -6.54 8.50 1.91
CA ASP A 131 -6.12 7.12 1.79
C ASP A 131 -7.22 6.13 2.19
N THR A 132 -7.20 4.96 1.56
CA THR A 132 -8.03 3.79 1.89
C THR A 132 -7.15 2.69 2.46
N LEU A 133 -7.39 2.30 3.71
CA LEU A 133 -6.60 1.27 4.41
C LEU A 133 -7.52 0.11 4.81
N GLU A 134 -7.16 -1.11 4.41
CA GLU A 134 -7.89 -2.35 4.72
C GLU A 134 -6.92 -3.43 5.21
N GLY A 135 -7.17 -4.03 6.37
CA GLY A 135 -6.38 -5.14 6.92
C GLY A 135 -7.19 -5.97 7.91
N VAL A 136 -6.75 -7.20 8.20
CA VAL A 136 -7.45 -8.09 9.14
C VAL A 136 -6.69 -8.09 10.48
N THR A 137 -7.29 -7.49 11.51
CA THR A 137 -6.71 -7.33 12.87
C THR A 137 -5.59 -6.28 13.00
N ALA A 138 -5.91 -5.17 13.68
CA ALA A 138 -5.33 -3.86 13.45
C ALA A 138 -4.07 -3.52 14.25
N THR A 139 -3.06 -2.97 13.56
CA THR A 139 -2.48 -1.69 13.96
C THR A 139 -2.47 -0.72 12.77
N ILE A 140 -3.56 0.02 12.58
CA ILE A 140 -3.60 1.13 11.62
C ILE A 140 -3.00 2.36 12.30
N PHE A 141 -1.80 2.78 11.89
CA PHE A 141 -1.17 4.00 12.39
C PHE A 141 -1.72 5.21 11.63
N CYS A 142 -2.76 5.84 12.17
CA CYS A 142 -3.13 7.19 11.74
C CYS A 142 -2.27 8.21 12.50
N MET A 143 -1.07 8.51 12.01
CA MET A 143 -0.18 9.52 12.63
C MET A 143 -0.75 10.94 12.65
N ALA A 144 -1.92 11.20 12.05
CA ALA A 144 -2.62 12.47 12.14
C ALA A 144 -3.66 12.57 13.27
N ALA A 145 -4.03 11.46 13.95
CA ALA A 145 -5.10 11.49 14.97
C ALA A 145 -4.82 10.70 16.27
N LEU A 146 -3.70 9.97 16.36
CA LEU A 146 -3.55 8.90 17.36
C LEU A 146 -2.88 9.29 18.69
N MET A 147 -2.84 10.57 19.11
CA MET A 147 -2.33 10.88 20.47
C MET A 147 -3.39 10.79 21.59
N LEU A 148 -4.64 10.39 21.33
CA LEU A 148 -5.65 10.42 22.41
C LEU A 148 -6.67 9.27 22.53
N MET A 149 -6.69 8.26 21.66
CA MET A 149 -7.74 7.22 21.74
C MET A 149 -7.23 5.83 21.34
N CYS A 150 -6.63 5.08 22.27
CA CYS A 150 -6.49 3.63 22.11
C CYS A 150 -6.52 2.91 23.47
N CYS A 151 -7.70 2.86 24.08
CA CYS A 151 -8.09 1.81 25.03
C CYS A 151 -9.62 1.75 25.11
N ALA A 152 -10.28 1.46 23.99
CA ALA A 152 -11.62 0.88 23.90
C ALA A 152 -12.06 0.87 22.44
N ALA A 153 -12.61 -0.25 21.98
CA ALA A 153 -13.30 -0.45 20.71
C ALA A 153 -12.43 -0.73 19.48
N VAL A 154 -12.03 -2.00 19.31
CA VAL A 154 -11.97 -2.64 17.99
C VAL A 154 -12.73 -3.96 18.06
N GLN A 155 -14.06 -3.87 17.93
CA GLN A 155 -14.94 -4.96 17.52
C GLN A 155 -16.01 -4.36 16.60
N ALA A 156 -15.63 -3.99 15.37
CA ALA A 156 -16.54 -3.92 14.23
C ALA A 156 -15.75 -3.58 12.97
N SER A 157 -16.04 -4.31 11.91
CA SER A 157 -15.51 -4.18 10.56
C SER A 157 -15.81 -2.81 9.97
N THR A 158 -14.81 -2.30 9.22
CA THR A 158 -14.74 -1.07 8.41
C THR A 158 -14.79 0.28 9.14
N VAL A 159 -13.67 1.01 9.08
CA VAL A 159 -13.54 2.43 9.44
C VAL A 159 -13.27 3.21 8.16
N SER A 160 -14.16 4.13 7.78
CA SER A 160 -13.96 5.03 6.65
C SER A 160 -13.65 6.44 7.14
N ILE A 161 -12.53 7.02 6.68
CA ILE A 161 -12.13 8.40 6.96
C ILE A 161 -12.36 9.22 5.68
N SER A 162 -13.12 10.32 5.76
CA SER A 162 -13.38 11.21 4.62
C SER A 162 -13.15 12.66 5.03
N ALA A 163 -12.20 13.34 4.37
CA ALA A 163 -11.96 14.75 4.57
C ALA A 163 -13.05 15.59 3.87
N GLY A 164 -14.06 16.04 4.63
CA GLY A 164 -15.02 17.03 4.16
C GLY A 164 -14.40 18.43 4.01
N ARG A 165 -15.03 19.30 3.22
CA ARG A 165 -14.58 20.65 2.80
C ARG A 165 -14.46 21.71 3.92
N HIS A 166 -14.24 21.32 5.18
CA HIS A 166 -14.03 22.19 6.34
C HIS A 166 -12.88 21.64 7.20
N PRO A 167 -12.05 22.48 7.85
CA PRO A 167 -10.80 22.07 8.50
C PRO A 167 -10.98 21.28 9.81
N GLU A 168 -12.13 20.67 10.04
CA GLU A 168 -12.39 19.83 11.22
C GLU A 168 -12.76 18.43 10.73
N LEU A 169 -11.83 17.49 10.94
CA LEU A 169 -11.92 16.08 10.58
C LEU A 169 -13.18 15.46 11.21
N ALA A 170 -14.17 15.10 10.39
CA ALA A 170 -15.36 14.41 10.82
C ALA A 170 -15.16 12.89 10.72
N LEU A 171 -15.13 12.20 11.86
CA LEU A 171 -15.18 10.73 11.93
C LEU A 171 -16.64 10.28 11.84
N VAL A 172 -17.07 9.77 10.69
CA VAL A 172 -18.44 9.25 10.50
C VAL A 172 -18.39 7.72 10.52
N ALA A 173 -18.70 7.12 11.67
CA ALA A 173 -18.93 5.68 11.78
C ALA A 173 -20.41 5.38 11.50
N THR A 174 -20.75 4.96 10.28
CA THR A 174 -22.13 4.49 10.01
C THR A 174 -22.27 3.01 10.32
N ARG A 175 -22.64 2.70 11.56
CA ARG A 175 -23.67 1.72 11.95
C ARG A 175 -23.69 1.62 13.48
N SER A 176 -24.72 2.24 14.08
CA SER A 176 -25.05 2.34 15.52
C SER A 176 -24.52 3.57 16.26
N ALA A 177 -25.27 4.68 16.12
CA ALA A 177 -25.50 5.77 17.09
C ALA A 177 -24.40 6.19 18.09
N VAL A 178 -23.16 6.40 17.63
CA VAL A 178 -22.16 7.15 18.40
C VAL A 178 -21.74 8.37 17.58
N SER A 179 -22.14 9.56 18.03
CA SER A 179 -21.71 10.82 17.46
C SER A 179 -20.63 11.42 18.36
N MET A 180 -19.41 11.58 17.85
CA MET A 180 -18.31 12.23 18.54
C MET A 180 -18.12 13.63 17.98
N TRP A 181 -18.12 14.65 18.86
CA TRP A 181 -17.84 16.04 18.51
C TRP A 181 -16.69 16.56 19.37
N ALA A 182 -15.70 17.21 18.76
CA ALA A 182 -14.60 17.87 19.44
C ALA A 182 -14.84 19.39 19.47
N ASP A 183 -14.93 19.99 20.66
CA ASP A 183 -14.90 21.46 20.83
C ASP A 183 -13.47 21.92 21.19
N LYS A 184 -13.15 23.18 20.89
CA LYS A 184 -11.86 23.90 20.97
C LYS A 184 -11.12 23.86 22.32
N ARG A 185 -11.61 23.10 23.31
CA ARG A 185 -11.02 22.96 24.65
C ARG A 185 -10.64 21.52 25.01
N SER A 186 -10.51 20.61 24.05
CA SER A 186 -9.95 19.27 24.26
C SER A 186 -10.64 18.47 25.37
N ARG A 187 -11.95 18.65 25.56
CA ARG A 187 -12.73 17.85 26.51
C ARG A 187 -13.66 16.91 25.74
N LEU A 188 -13.31 15.63 25.75
CA LEU A 188 -14.16 14.55 25.24
C LEU A 188 -15.37 14.40 26.18
N ARG A 189 -16.58 14.71 25.71
CA ARG A 189 -17.82 14.41 26.41
C ARG A 189 -18.55 13.29 25.69
N LEU A 190 -18.73 12.16 26.38
CA LEU A 190 -19.67 11.13 25.97
C LEU A 190 -21.07 11.53 26.44
N THR A 191 -22.03 11.60 25.51
CA THR A 191 -23.45 11.63 25.85
C THR A 191 -24.13 10.47 25.17
N SER A 192 -24.63 9.52 25.97
CA SER A 192 -25.62 8.54 25.53
C SER A 192 -26.98 9.23 25.39
N THR A 193 -27.69 9.00 24.29
CA THR A 193 -29.15 9.09 24.26
C THR A 193 -29.76 7.73 24.47
#